data_AF-A0AAV4FYV3-F1
#
_entry.id   AF-A0AAV4FYV3-F1
#
_cell.length_a   1.000
_cell.length_b   1.000
_cell.length_c   1.000
_cell.angle_alpha   90.00
_cell.angle_beta   90.00
_cell.angle_gamma   90.00
#
_symmetry.space_group_name_H-M   'P 1'
#
loop_
_entity.id
_entity.type
_entity.pdbx_description
1 polymer ?
#
loop_
_entity_poly.entity_id
_entity_poly.type
_entity_poly.pdbx_seq_one_letter_code
_entity_poly.pdbx_strand_id
1 'polypeptide(L)'
;MPESHIPFFFKNNPDFKKMCQDDVQCPFKKLTDTDQCWGYETACERAKRYANPDCTGDSKRWTKSKEDQEYKFWSTADFGMIAERRAELKTYCRPDLKEDSSLQCVNYMRYCKATNLFLDFSSNPITEGRDERDRYREDVLGPGLIGGHCRLDVAGLKAQGEHKSPLQSCVTWKAFTDHTIIPLKNLDGKRVCIKDAVFSLLPRMRYGLYYNMPLMPGCYGSSFIKAFSEHILHRLNVPQTGPHHNKIRVTVLARDTLYRNILNQEELVKAMKSDGELDVSLVKYNR
;
A
#
# COMPACT_ATOMS: atom_id res chain seq x y z
N MET A 1 9.66 -13.39 -1.88
CA MET A 1 9.81 -12.30 -0.87
C MET A 1 11.30 -12.21 -0.56
N PRO A 2 11.87 -11.01 -0.34
CA PRO A 2 13.27 -10.87 0.05
C PRO A 2 13.64 -11.76 1.25
N GLU A 3 14.81 -12.40 1.20
CA GLU A 3 15.28 -13.26 2.29
C GLU A 3 15.40 -12.49 3.61
N SER A 4 15.77 -11.21 3.55
CA SER A 4 15.81 -10.30 4.70
C SER A 4 14.47 -10.10 5.40
N HIS A 5 13.34 -10.36 4.73
CA HIS A 5 11.99 -10.20 5.30
C HIS A 5 11.46 -11.49 5.94
N ILE A 6 12.10 -12.64 5.69
CA ILE A 6 11.65 -13.95 6.16
C ILE A 6 11.54 -14.06 7.70
N PRO A 7 12.51 -13.57 8.50
CA PRO A 7 12.37 -13.51 9.97
C PRO A 7 11.05 -12.87 10.43
N PHE A 8 10.72 -11.73 9.85
CA PHE A 8 9.55 -10.92 10.18
C PHE A 8 8.25 -11.55 9.70
N PHE A 9 8.30 -12.26 8.56
CA PHE A 9 7.20 -13.09 8.08
C PHE A 9 6.89 -14.22 9.07
N PHE A 10 7.91 -14.98 9.50
CA PHE A 10 7.72 -16.08 10.45
C PHE A 10 7.18 -15.64 11.81
N LYS A 11 7.55 -14.44 12.29
CA LYS A 11 6.98 -13.86 13.52
C LYS A 11 5.46 -13.73 13.46
N ASN A 12 4.91 -13.34 12.30
CA ASN A 12 3.48 -13.13 12.10
C ASN A 12 2.76 -14.37 11.55
N ASN A 13 3.48 -15.43 11.19
CA ASN A 13 2.97 -16.63 10.56
C ASN A 13 3.54 -17.89 11.26
N PRO A 14 3.11 -18.17 12.50
CA PRO A 14 3.67 -19.25 13.32
C PRO A 14 3.48 -20.64 12.70
N ASP A 15 2.37 -20.86 11.98
CA ASP A 15 2.11 -22.14 11.31
C ASP A 15 3.15 -22.42 10.22
N PHE A 16 3.45 -21.42 9.38
CA PHE A 16 4.50 -21.52 8.35
C PHE A 16 5.90 -21.66 8.95
N LYS A 17 6.15 -20.99 10.09
CA LYS A 17 7.40 -21.15 10.83
C LYS A 17 7.58 -22.61 11.27
N LYS A 18 6.55 -23.20 11.87
CA LYS A 18 6.58 -24.60 12.31
C LYS A 18 6.78 -25.56 11.14
N MET A 19 6.04 -25.36 10.04
CA MET A 19 6.21 -26.16 8.83
C MET A 19 7.66 -26.16 8.30
N CYS A 20 8.33 -25.00 8.28
CA CYS A 20 9.73 -24.90 7.86
C CYS A 20 10.71 -25.53 8.87
N GLN A 21 10.40 -25.50 10.17
CA GLN A 21 11.21 -26.15 11.20
C GLN A 21 11.16 -27.67 11.08
N ASP A 22 9.98 -28.22 10.81
CA ASP A 22 9.76 -29.66 10.66
C ASP A 22 10.35 -30.19 9.33
N ASP A 23 10.37 -29.37 8.28
CA ASP A 23 10.97 -29.73 6.99
C ASP A 23 12.51 -29.71 7.04
N VAL A 24 13.13 -30.83 6.66
CA VAL A 24 14.60 -30.98 6.58
C VAL A 24 15.17 -30.18 5.42
N GLN A 25 14.41 -29.96 4.34
CA GLN A 25 14.84 -29.29 3.12
C GLN A 25 14.50 -27.79 3.10
N CYS A 26 13.92 -27.23 4.17
CA CYS A 26 13.56 -25.81 4.17
C CYS A 26 14.82 -24.93 4.04
N PRO A 27 14.95 -24.11 2.97
CA PRO A 27 16.14 -23.28 2.76
C PRO A 27 16.27 -22.17 3.82
N PHE A 28 15.16 -21.80 4.46
CA PHE A 28 15.09 -20.71 5.44
C PHE A 28 15.14 -21.20 6.89
N LYS A 29 15.50 -22.46 7.14
CA LYS A 29 15.49 -23.07 8.48
C LYS A 29 16.32 -22.29 9.50
N LYS A 30 17.47 -21.74 9.10
CA LYS A 30 18.31 -20.90 9.98
C LYS A 30 17.63 -19.60 10.42
N LEU A 31 16.66 -19.11 9.64
CA LEU A 31 15.95 -17.86 9.91
C LEU A 31 14.76 -18.06 10.86
N THR A 32 14.34 -19.30 11.13
CA THR A 32 13.21 -19.57 12.04
C THR A 32 13.52 -19.21 13.49
N ASP A 33 14.79 -19.26 13.88
CA ASP A 33 15.22 -19.07 15.28
C ASP A 33 15.48 -17.59 15.61
N THR A 34 15.26 -16.70 14.65
CA THR A 34 15.42 -15.25 14.85
C THR A 34 14.17 -14.64 15.49
N ASP A 35 14.37 -13.82 16.52
CA ASP A 35 13.30 -13.02 17.14
C ASP A 35 13.36 -11.58 16.60
N GLN A 36 12.70 -11.39 15.46
CA GLN A 36 12.58 -10.10 14.76
C GLN A 36 11.10 -9.74 14.57
N CYS A 37 10.78 -8.46 14.45
CA CYS A 37 9.41 -7.97 14.34
C CYS A 37 9.35 -6.68 13.50
N TRP A 38 8.24 -6.46 12.79
CA TRP A 38 8.13 -5.30 11.89
C TRP A 38 8.06 -3.99 12.66
N GLY A 39 7.53 -4.01 13.88
CA GLY A 39 7.36 -2.84 14.74
C GLY A 39 5.93 -2.67 15.21
N TYR A 40 4.95 -3.10 14.42
CA TYR A 40 3.53 -2.93 14.74
C TYR A 40 2.98 -3.99 15.69
N GLU A 41 3.75 -5.03 16.00
CA GLU A 41 3.39 -6.08 16.94
C GLU A 41 3.44 -5.56 18.39
N THR A 42 2.54 -6.04 19.26
CA THR A 42 2.37 -5.55 20.64
C THR A 42 3.60 -5.74 21.54
N ALA A 43 4.43 -6.75 21.25
CA ALA A 43 5.67 -7.06 21.97
C ALA A 43 6.87 -6.99 21.03
N CYS A 44 7.10 -5.82 20.40
CA CYS A 44 8.22 -5.58 19.49
C CYS A 44 9.19 -4.53 20.06
N GLU A 45 10.31 -5.00 20.59
CA GLU A 45 11.41 -4.15 21.06
C GLU A 45 12.06 -3.40 19.89
N ARG A 46 12.52 -2.16 20.14
CA ARG A 46 13.17 -1.32 19.12
C ARG A 46 14.39 -1.98 18.47
N ALA A 47 15.15 -2.76 19.24
CA ALA A 47 16.34 -3.47 18.76
C ALA A 47 16.01 -4.65 17.82
N LYS A 48 14.77 -5.12 17.81
CA LYS A 48 14.30 -6.27 17.00
C LYS A 48 13.56 -5.84 15.73
N ARG A 49 13.50 -4.53 15.46
CA ARG A 49 12.82 -3.94 14.30
C ARG A 49 13.64 -4.09 13.03
N TYR A 50 12.97 -4.11 11.89
CA TYR A 50 13.60 -4.22 10.57
C TYR A 50 14.67 -3.15 10.32
N ALA A 51 14.33 -1.91 10.62
CA ALA A 51 15.26 -0.81 10.73
C ALA A 51 14.64 0.25 11.65
N ASN A 52 15.46 1.17 12.12
CA ASN A 52 15.00 2.35 12.84
C ASN A 52 15.30 3.60 12.01
N PRO A 53 14.42 4.62 12.07
CA PRO A 53 14.67 5.88 11.41
C PRO A 53 15.86 6.60 12.04
N ASP A 54 16.53 7.42 11.23
CA ASP A 54 17.55 8.34 11.70
C ASP A 54 16.90 9.71 11.92
N CYS A 55 16.91 10.18 13.16
CA CYS A 55 16.36 11.47 13.57
C CYS A 55 17.44 12.39 14.19
N THR A 56 18.68 12.28 13.73
CA THR A 56 19.79 13.13 14.19
C THR A 56 19.56 14.62 13.89
N GLY A 57 18.81 14.95 12.84
CA GLY A 57 18.49 16.33 12.44
C GLY A 57 17.63 17.12 13.44
N ASP A 58 17.79 18.45 13.45
CA ASP A 58 17.08 19.37 14.34
C ASP A 58 15.55 19.28 14.19
N SER A 59 14.83 19.27 15.32
CA SER A 59 13.36 19.21 15.38
C SER A 59 12.71 20.51 15.87
N LYS A 60 13.47 21.61 15.91
CA LYS A 60 13.17 22.83 16.67
C LYS A 60 11.68 23.22 16.59
N ARG A 61 11.03 23.23 17.75
CA ARG A 61 9.62 23.58 18.02
C ARG A 61 8.53 22.56 17.61
N TRP A 62 8.88 21.39 17.09
CA TRP A 62 7.91 20.33 16.72
C TRP A 62 7.71 19.25 17.79
N THR A 63 8.75 18.98 18.60
CA THR A 63 8.78 17.88 19.59
C THR A 63 9.43 18.32 20.89
N LYS A 64 9.10 17.62 21.99
CA LYS A 64 9.64 17.92 23.32
C LYS A 64 11.03 17.30 23.55
N SER A 65 11.33 16.20 22.87
CA SER A 65 12.59 15.45 22.98
C SER A 65 12.90 14.74 21.65
N LYS A 66 14.14 14.24 21.52
CA LYS A 66 14.52 13.38 20.39
C LYS A 66 13.74 12.08 20.35
N GLU A 67 13.44 11.50 21.51
CA GLU A 67 12.59 10.30 21.61
C GLU A 67 11.17 10.56 21.10
N ASP A 68 10.58 11.73 21.43
CA ASP A 68 9.26 12.14 20.91
C ASP A 68 9.31 12.35 19.38
N GLN A 69 10.41 12.90 18.86
CA GLN A 69 10.63 13.06 17.42
C GLN A 69 10.65 11.73 16.69
N GLU A 70 11.43 10.77 17.19
CA GLU A 70 11.53 9.42 16.65
C GLU A 70 10.21 8.67 16.74
N TYR A 71 9.52 8.73 17.89
CA TYR A 71 8.23 8.10 18.09
C TYR A 71 7.18 8.64 17.12
N LYS A 72 7.11 9.97 16.94
CA LYS A 72 6.19 10.58 15.97
C LYS A 72 6.51 10.13 14.55
N PHE A 73 7.78 10.11 14.15
CA PHE A 73 8.14 9.61 12.82
C PHE A 73 7.73 8.14 12.65
N TRP A 74 8.01 7.31 13.65
CA TRP A 74 7.68 5.89 13.61
C TRP A 74 6.17 5.62 13.55
N SER A 75 5.36 6.35 14.32
CA SER A 75 3.91 6.21 14.39
C SER A 75 3.17 6.80 13.18
N THR A 76 3.75 7.77 12.47
CA THR A 76 3.08 8.44 11.34
C THR A 76 3.63 8.11 9.97
N ALA A 77 4.90 7.75 9.87
CA ALA A 77 5.62 7.56 8.61
C ALA A 77 6.35 6.20 8.51
N ASP A 78 6.19 5.32 9.50
CA ASP A 78 6.82 3.99 9.54
C ASP A 78 5.82 2.92 10.01
N PHE A 79 6.30 1.70 10.32
CA PHE A 79 5.46 0.56 10.72
C PHE A 79 4.54 0.84 11.91
N GLY A 80 4.86 1.78 12.80
CA GLY A 80 3.99 2.17 13.90
C GLY A 80 2.62 2.66 13.43
N MET A 81 2.54 3.24 12.23
CA MET A 81 1.27 3.63 11.61
C MET A 81 0.31 2.45 11.48
N ILE A 82 0.81 1.23 11.23
CA ILE A 82 -0.04 0.04 11.10
C ILE A 82 -0.67 -0.31 12.45
N ALA A 83 0.06 -0.17 13.56
CA ALA A 83 -0.47 -0.41 14.90
C ALA A 83 -1.60 0.58 15.23
N GLU A 84 -1.39 1.87 14.93
CA GLU A 84 -2.41 2.92 15.10
C GLU A 84 -3.67 2.61 14.28
N ARG A 85 -3.52 2.26 12.99
CA ARG A 85 -4.68 1.87 12.15
C ARG A 85 -5.37 0.60 12.65
N ARG A 86 -4.63 -0.39 13.18
CA ARG A 86 -5.21 -1.60 13.76
C ARG A 86 -6.04 -1.29 15.01
N ALA A 87 -5.59 -0.35 15.84
CA ALA A 87 -6.31 0.08 17.04
C ALA A 87 -7.61 0.83 16.70
N GLU A 88 -7.67 1.51 15.55
CA GLU A 88 -8.86 2.22 15.04
C GLU A 88 -9.93 1.28 14.45
N LEU A 89 -9.66 -0.03 14.31
CA LEU A 89 -10.54 -0.95 13.59
C LEU A 89 -11.86 -1.19 14.34
N LYS A 90 -12.96 -0.68 13.77
CA LYS A 90 -14.31 -0.83 14.29
C LYS A 90 -15.13 -1.79 13.42
N THR A 91 -15.97 -2.60 14.06
CA THR A 91 -16.94 -3.45 13.34
C THR A 91 -18.20 -2.64 13.00
N TYR A 92 -18.58 -2.63 11.73
CA TYR A 92 -19.79 -1.98 11.22
C TYR A 92 -20.86 -2.98 10.76
N CYS A 93 -20.47 -4.19 10.40
CA CYS A 93 -21.38 -5.29 10.06
C CYS A 93 -20.95 -6.47 10.91
N ARG A 94 -21.78 -6.81 11.92
CA ARG A 94 -21.50 -7.86 12.89
C ARG A 94 -22.18 -9.16 12.43
N PRO A 95 -21.41 -10.24 12.21
CA PRO A 95 -21.97 -11.55 11.89
C PRO A 95 -22.67 -12.16 13.11
N ASP A 96 -23.75 -12.90 12.89
CA ASP A 96 -24.40 -13.70 13.93
C ASP A 96 -23.92 -15.16 13.90
N LEU A 97 -23.63 -15.68 12.70
CA LEU A 97 -23.02 -16.97 12.45
C LEU A 97 -21.63 -16.84 11.81
N LYS A 98 -20.82 -17.91 11.81
CA LYS A 98 -19.49 -17.88 11.20
C LYS A 98 -19.51 -17.64 9.68
N GLU A 99 -20.55 -18.13 9.01
CA GLU A 99 -20.73 -18.00 7.55
C GLU A 99 -21.40 -16.68 7.16
N ASP A 100 -21.78 -15.86 8.12
CA ASP A 100 -22.36 -14.55 7.88
C ASP A 100 -21.33 -13.55 7.37
N SER A 101 -21.84 -12.42 6.89
CA SER A 101 -21.02 -11.33 6.40
C SER A 101 -20.45 -10.52 7.55
N SER A 102 -19.26 -9.97 7.34
CA SER A 102 -18.67 -9.02 8.28
C SER A 102 -18.07 -7.82 7.56
N LEU A 103 -18.01 -6.68 8.24
CA LEU A 103 -17.32 -5.48 7.78
C LEU A 103 -16.63 -4.83 8.98
N GLN A 104 -15.31 -4.71 8.89
CA GLN A 104 -14.50 -4.00 9.86
C GLN A 104 -13.70 -2.93 9.13
N CYS A 105 -13.80 -1.69 9.60
CA CYS A 105 -13.15 -0.55 8.98
C CYS A 105 -12.47 0.31 10.03
N VAL A 106 -11.36 0.94 9.64
CA VAL A 106 -10.76 2.02 10.42
C VAL A 106 -11.50 3.33 10.14
N ASN A 107 -11.18 4.37 10.91
CA ASN A 107 -11.79 5.68 10.77
C ASN A 107 -11.75 6.19 9.32
N TYR A 108 -12.84 6.81 8.90
CA TYR A 108 -13.10 7.34 7.55
C TYR A 108 -13.04 6.28 6.43
N MET A 109 -13.33 5.01 6.74
CA MET A 109 -13.31 3.90 5.77
C MET A 109 -11.95 3.75 5.05
N ARG A 110 -10.86 4.23 5.65
CA ARG A 110 -9.55 4.28 4.97
C ARG A 110 -9.07 2.87 4.63
N TYR A 111 -9.32 1.93 5.51
CA TYR A 111 -9.05 0.52 5.33
C TYR A 111 -10.25 -0.25 5.82
N CYS A 112 -10.75 -1.17 5.00
CA CYS A 112 -11.81 -2.08 5.39
C CYS A 112 -11.42 -3.52 5.03
N LYS A 113 -11.79 -4.45 5.89
CA LYS A 113 -11.83 -5.87 5.57
C LYS A 113 -13.27 -6.37 5.74
N ALA A 114 -13.67 -7.25 4.84
CA ALA A 114 -15.01 -7.78 4.84
C ALA A 114 -15.02 -9.24 4.42
N THR A 115 -16.02 -9.98 4.89
CA THR A 115 -16.22 -11.39 4.53
C THR A 115 -17.62 -11.64 4.01
N ASN A 116 -17.76 -12.66 3.15
CA ASN A 116 -19.01 -13.20 2.63
C ASN A 116 -19.98 -12.12 2.10
N LEU A 117 -19.49 -11.23 1.23
CA LEU A 117 -20.29 -10.15 0.64
C LEU A 117 -20.59 -10.43 -0.83
N PHE A 118 -21.67 -9.86 -1.34
CA PHE A 118 -21.94 -9.85 -2.78
C PHE A 118 -21.88 -8.43 -3.33
N LEU A 119 -21.46 -8.32 -4.59
CA LEU A 119 -21.54 -7.11 -5.41
C LEU A 119 -22.32 -7.45 -6.67
N ASP A 120 -23.28 -6.60 -7.01
CA ASP A 120 -24.16 -6.76 -8.15
C ASP A 120 -23.94 -5.65 -9.17
N PHE A 121 -23.32 -6.00 -10.29
CA PHE A 121 -23.08 -5.11 -11.43
C PHE A 121 -24.05 -5.37 -12.58
N SER A 122 -25.14 -6.14 -12.36
CA SER A 122 -26.11 -6.46 -13.41
C SER A 122 -27.01 -5.28 -13.80
N SER A 123 -27.22 -4.36 -12.86
CA SER A 123 -28.28 -3.34 -12.95
C SER A 123 -27.77 -1.95 -13.32
N ASN A 124 -26.46 -1.69 -13.16
CA ASN A 124 -25.82 -0.45 -13.55
C ASN A 124 -24.47 -0.75 -14.20
N PRO A 125 -24.37 -0.73 -15.55
CA PRO A 125 -23.14 -1.11 -16.22
C PRO A 125 -21.95 -0.24 -15.79
N ILE A 126 -20.82 -0.90 -15.56
CA ILE A 126 -19.55 -0.28 -15.17
C ILE A 126 -18.98 0.53 -16.34
N THR A 127 -19.12 0.03 -17.57
CA THR A 127 -18.53 0.63 -18.77
C THR A 127 -19.42 1.62 -19.49
N GLU A 128 -20.74 1.59 -19.25
CA GLU A 128 -21.69 2.49 -19.92
C GLU A 128 -22.05 3.65 -18.98
N GLY A 129 -21.31 4.76 -19.14
CA GLY A 129 -21.54 6.06 -18.52
C GLY A 129 -22.79 6.77 -19.03
N ARG A 130 -23.46 7.54 -18.17
CA ARG A 130 -24.37 8.62 -18.65
C ARG A 130 -23.58 9.74 -19.35
N ASP A 131 -22.31 9.93 -18.99
CA ASP A 131 -21.34 10.82 -19.65
C ASP A 131 -20.00 10.08 -19.77
N GLU A 132 -19.49 9.91 -20.99
CA GLU A 132 -18.18 9.28 -21.28
C GLU A 132 -17.01 10.00 -20.61
N ARG A 133 -17.20 11.25 -20.14
CA ARG A 133 -16.18 12.05 -19.46
C ARG A 133 -16.14 11.83 -17.95
N ASP A 134 -17.14 11.18 -17.36
CA ASP A 134 -17.18 10.90 -15.93
C ASP A 134 -16.30 9.68 -15.58
N ARG A 135 -15.00 9.95 -15.44
CA ARG A 135 -13.99 8.95 -15.09
C ARG A 135 -14.07 8.46 -13.64
N TYR A 136 -14.93 9.05 -12.80
CA TYR A 136 -15.00 8.76 -11.36
C TYR A 136 -16.43 8.56 -10.87
N ARG A 137 -17.21 7.78 -11.62
CA ARG A 137 -18.58 7.37 -11.25
C ARG A 137 -18.65 6.83 -9.83
N GLU A 138 -19.44 7.46 -8.97
CA GLU A 138 -19.71 7.01 -7.59
C GLU A 138 -21.02 6.19 -7.48
N ASP A 139 -21.79 6.07 -8.56
CA ASP A 139 -23.13 5.48 -8.58
C ASP A 139 -23.17 4.01 -9.04
N VAL A 140 -22.01 3.39 -9.30
CA VAL A 140 -21.89 2.00 -9.79
C VAL A 140 -22.58 1.01 -8.85
N LEU A 141 -22.47 1.22 -7.54
CA LEU A 141 -23.10 0.39 -6.52
C LEU A 141 -24.17 1.20 -5.75
N GLY A 142 -25.42 1.08 -6.21
CA GLY A 142 -26.59 1.66 -5.55
C GLY A 142 -27.15 0.82 -4.40
N PRO A 143 -28.24 1.28 -3.75
CA PRO A 143 -28.93 0.52 -2.71
C PRO A 143 -29.32 -0.89 -3.20
N GLY A 144 -28.98 -1.91 -2.42
CA GLY A 144 -29.27 -3.32 -2.75
C GLY A 144 -28.28 -3.99 -3.70
N LEU A 145 -27.34 -3.24 -4.30
CA LEU A 145 -26.31 -3.78 -5.19
C LEU A 145 -25.04 -4.24 -4.46
N ILE A 146 -24.92 -3.90 -3.19
CA ILE A 146 -23.93 -4.46 -2.27
C ILE A 146 -24.66 -4.98 -1.05
N GLY A 147 -24.30 -6.18 -0.60
CA GLY A 147 -24.97 -6.74 0.56
C GLY A 147 -24.30 -7.99 1.14
N GLY A 148 -24.96 -8.50 2.16
CA GLY A 148 -24.50 -9.58 3.01
C GLY A 148 -25.48 -9.80 4.16
N HIS A 149 -25.32 -10.90 4.88
CA HIS A 149 -26.16 -11.24 6.04
C HIS A 149 -25.42 -10.85 7.32
N CYS A 150 -25.84 -9.76 7.98
CA CYS A 150 -25.26 -9.30 9.26
C CYS A 150 -26.11 -8.21 9.93
N ARG A 151 -25.78 -7.86 11.18
CA ARG A 151 -26.28 -6.66 11.85
C ARG A 151 -25.46 -5.43 11.46
N LEU A 152 -26.05 -4.53 10.68
CA LEU A 152 -25.38 -3.37 10.08
C LEU A 152 -25.57 -2.07 10.89
N ASP A 153 -24.47 -1.42 11.26
CA ASP A 153 -24.42 -0.07 11.84
C ASP A 153 -24.50 1.00 10.72
N VAL A 154 -25.71 1.24 10.23
CA VAL A 154 -25.98 2.19 9.13
C VAL A 154 -25.58 3.61 9.48
N ALA A 155 -25.89 4.05 10.70
CA ALA A 155 -25.58 5.41 11.17
C ALA A 155 -24.06 5.61 11.26
N GLY A 156 -23.35 4.64 11.84
CA GLY A 156 -21.90 4.64 11.91
C GLY A 156 -21.24 4.66 10.54
N LEU A 157 -21.74 3.89 9.56
CA LEU A 157 -21.18 3.88 8.20
C LEU A 157 -21.35 5.24 7.50
N LYS A 158 -22.54 5.84 7.57
CA LYS A 158 -22.82 7.14 6.95
C LYS A 158 -21.92 8.25 7.50
N ALA A 159 -21.58 8.20 8.78
CA ALA A 159 -20.71 9.18 9.43
C ALA A 159 -19.23 9.11 8.98
N GLN A 160 -18.84 8.17 8.11
CA GLN A 160 -17.45 7.96 7.73
C GLN A 160 -17.16 8.35 6.27
N GLY A 161 -18.15 8.88 5.55
CA GLY A 161 -18.08 9.18 4.12
C GLY A 161 -17.37 10.49 3.72
N GLU A 162 -16.78 11.21 4.67
CA GLU A 162 -16.18 12.54 4.42
C GLU A 162 -14.87 12.48 3.61
N HIS A 163 -14.14 11.36 3.65
CA HIS A 163 -12.86 11.21 2.98
C HIS A 163 -13.01 10.30 1.75
N LYS A 164 -13.29 10.90 0.59
CA LYS A 164 -13.34 10.20 -0.71
C LYS A 164 -12.17 10.58 -1.59
N SER A 165 -11.62 9.62 -2.33
CA SER A 165 -10.56 9.89 -3.29
C SER A 165 -10.54 8.81 -4.38
N PRO A 166 -10.25 9.16 -5.65
CA PRO A 166 -10.10 8.16 -6.69
C PRO A 166 -8.84 7.31 -6.49
N LEU A 167 -8.98 5.99 -6.65
CA LEU A 167 -7.87 5.05 -6.62
C LEU A 167 -7.15 5.02 -7.98
N GLN A 168 -5.82 5.04 -7.96
CA GLN A 168 -5.00 4.77 -9.15
C GLN A 168 -3.82 3.88 -8.77
N SER A 169 -3.91 2.58 -9.07
CA SER A 169 -2.80 1.75 -9.55
C SER A 169 -3.28 0.32 -9.80
N CYS A 170 -3.05 -0.21 -11.00
CA CYS A 170 -3.46 -1.56 -11.41
C CYS A 170 -2.27 -2.53 -11.53
N VAL A 171 -1.08 -2.04 -11.94
CA VAL A 171 0.07 -2.92 -12.26
C VAL A 171 0.85 -3.37 -11.02
N THR A 172 0.97 -2.51 -10.01
CA THR A 172 1.71 -2.81 -8.77
C THR A 172 1.12 -3.99 -7.99
N TRP A 173 -0.17 -4.30 -8.16
CA TRP A 173 -0.83 -5.43 -7.51
C TRP A 173 -0.18 -6.78 -7.82
N LYS A 174 0.50 -6.93 -8.98
CA LYS A 174 1.26 -8.14 -9.32
C LYS A 174 2.36 -8.47 -8.30
N ALA A 175 2.83 -7.48 -7.52
CA ALA A 175 3.80 -7.72 -6.47
C ALA A 175 3.20 -8.40 -5.22
N PHE A 176 1.87 -8.43 -5.09
CA PHE A 176 1.16 -8.88 -3.89
C PHE A 176 0.26 -10.11 -4.14
N THR A 177 0.11 -10.54 -5.39
CA THR A 177 -0.71 -11.70 -5.74
C THR A 177 -0.12 -12.45 -6.93
N ASP A 178 -0.21 -13.77 -6.89
CA ASP A 178 0.06 -14.65 -8.04
C ASP A 178 -1.23 -14.94 -8.84
N HIS A 179 -2.39 -14.49 -8.34
CA HIS A 179 -3.64 -14.57 -9.07
C HIS A 179 -3.72 -13.52 -10.17
N THR A 180 -4.46 -13.85 -11.23
CA THR A 180 -4.74 -12.90 -12.30
C THR A 180 -5.51 -11.70 -11.78
N ILE A 181 -5.02 -10.50 -12.08
CA ILE A 181 -5.72 -9.26 -11.77
C ILE A 181 -6.92 -9.16 -12.70
N ILE A 182 -8.12 -9.11 -12.12
CA ILE A 182 -9.38 -8.96 -12.85
C ILE A 182 -9.76 -7.47 -12.84
N PRO A 183 -9.75 -6.79 -14.00
CA PRO A 183 -10.28 -5.44 -14.12
C PRO A 183 -11.76 -5.43 -13.75
N LEU A 184 -12.22 -4.41 -13.02
CA LEU A 184 -13.62 -4.31 -12.59
C LEU A 184 -14.59 -4.37 -13.78
N LYS A 185 -14.24 -3.76 -14.92
CA LYS A 185 -15.01 -3.82 -16.18
C LYS A 185 -15.31 -5.25 -16.68
N ASN A 186 -14.51 -6.25 -16.32
CA ASN A 186 -14.76 -7.64 -16.73
C ASN A 186 -15.89 -8.30 -15.91
N LEU A 187 -16.34 -7.62 -14.84
CA LEU A 187 -17.46 -8.02 -14.00
C LEU A 187 -18.76 -7.32 -14.43
N ASP A 188 -18.75 -6.58 -15.53
CA ASP A 188 -19.93 -5.89 -16.02
C ASP A 188 -21.07 -6.87 -16.32
N GLY A 189 -22.29 -6.50 -15.92
CA GLY A 189 -23.46 -7.36 -16.04
C GLY A 189 -23.52 -8.54 -15.07
N LYS A 190 -22.55 -8.70 -14.15
CA LYS A 190 -22.44 -9.88 -13.28
C LYS A 190 -22.73 -9.56 -11.82
N ARG A 191 -23.27 -10.56 -11.12
CA ARG A 191 -23.28 -10.63 -9.66
C ARG A 191 -22.14 -11.51 -9.20
N VAL A 192 -21.33 -11.01 -8.28
CA VAL A 192 -20.15 -11.72 -7.75
C VAL A 192 -20.24 -11.86 -6.24
N CYS A 193 -19.91 -13.04 -5.74
CA CYS A 193 -19.76 -13.31 -4.32
C CYS A 193 -18.28 -13.31 -3.95
N ILE A 194 -17.93 -12.56 -2.91
CA ILE A 194 -16.57 -12.37 -2.45
C ILE A 194 -16.48 -12.91 -1.03
N LYS A 195 -15.67 -13.97 -0.86
CA LYS A 195 -15.44 -14.60 0.43
C LYS A 195 -14.64 -13.69 1.37
N ASP A 196 -13.57 -13.12 0.86
CA ASP A 196 -12.66 -12.24 1.59
C ASP A 196 -12.37 -11.01 0.73
N ALA A 197 -12.64 -9.82 1.27
CA ALA A 197 -12.37 -8.55 0.60
C ALA A 197 -11.52 -7.64 1.47
N VAL A 198 -10.58 -6.95 0.82
CA VAL A 198 -9.81 -5.86 1.43
C VAL A 198 -9.99 -4.63 0.56
N PHE A 199 -10.47 -3.55 1.16
CA PHE A 199 -10.56 -2.23 0.55
C PHE A 199 -9.40 -1.39 1.07
N SER A 200 -8.49 -1.04 0.17
CA SER A 200 -7.21 -0.41 0.49
C SER A 200 -7.31 1.08 0.81
N LEU A 201 -6.28 1.58 1.51
CA LEU A 201 -6.03 3.00 1.76
C LEU A 201 -6.14 3.85 0.49
N LEU A 202 -6.91 4.93 0.59
CA LEU A 202 -7.03 5.92 -0.47
C LEU A 202 -5.67 6.64 -0.64
N PRO A 203 -5.05 6.63 -1.83
CA PRO A 203 -3.66 7.07 -2.03
C PRO A 203 -3.45 8.55 -1.72
N ARG A 204 -4.50 9.38 -1.83
CA ARG A 204 -4.43 10.82 -1.57
C ARG A 204 -5.27 11.26 -0.37
N MET A 205 -5.58 10.35 0.55
CA MET A 205 -6.24 10.77 1.80
C MET A 205 -5.34 11.68 2.62
N ARG A 206 -5.92 12.63 3.34
CA ARG A 206 -5.19 13.42 4.34
C ARG A 206 -4.66 12.48 5.44
N TYR A 207 -3.40 12.66 5.84
CA TYR A 207 -2.70 11.71 6.72
C TYR A 207 -2.58 10.30 6.11
N GLY A 208 -2.57 10.24 4.78
CA GLY A 208 -2.34 9.03 4.01
C GLY A 208 -0.87 8.67 3.91
N LEU A 209 -0.61 7.42 3.58
CA LEU A 209 0.73 6.95 3.30
C LEU A 209 1.21 7.55 1.96
N TYR A 210 2.49 7.89 1.86
CA TYR A 210 3.14 8.45 0.67
C TYR A 210 2.78 9.91 0.33
N TYR A 211 1.59 10.21 -0.23
CA TYR A 211 1.31 11.55 -0.78
C TYR A 211 1.05 12.63 0.26
N ASN A 212 0.35 12.29 1.34
CA ASN A 212 0.00 13.23 2.42
C ASN A 212 0.46 12.71 3.79
N MET A 213 1.60 12.01 3.78
CA MET A 213 2.19 11.44 4.98
C MET A 213 2.83 12.56 5.78
N PRO A 214 2.44 12.79 7.05
CA PRO A 214 3.07 13.81 7.85
C PRO A 214 4.48 13.32 8.21
N LEU A 215 5.48 13.98 7.62
CA LEU A 215 6.89 13.71 7.87
C LEU A 215 7.36 14.57 9.04
N MET A 216 8.00 13.93 10.03
CA MET A 216 8.65 14.64 11.11
C MET A 216 9.95 15.28 10.61
N PRO A 217 10.12 16.61 10.75
CA PRO A 217 11.35 17.29 10.37
C PRO A 217 12.57 16.68 11.06
N GLY A 218 13.69 16.60 10.34
CA GLY A 218 14.95 16.08 10.87
C GLY A 218 15.03 14.54 10.96
N CYS A 219 14.00 13.82 10.51
CA CYS A 219 13.99 12.36 10.44
C CYS A 219 13.96 11.85 9.00
N TYR A 220 14.67 10.74 8.74
CA TYR A 220 14.68 10.03 7.47
C TYR A 220 14.86 8.52 7.66
N GLY A 221 14.70 7.75 6.57
CA GLY A 221 14.93 6.30 6.59
C GLY A 221 13.76 5.48 7.15
N SER A 222 12.53 5.72 6.65
CA SER A 222 11.36 4.89 6.99
C SER A 222 11.61 3.42 6.65
N SER A 223 11.56 2.56 7.67
CA SER A 223 11.77 1.13 7.53
C SER A 223 10.63 0.47 6.76
N PHE A 224 9.41 0.98 6.91
CA PHE A 224 8.25 0.57 6.13
C PHE A 224 8.43 0.83 4.63
N ILE A 225 8.85 2.05 4.25
CA ILE A 225 9.07 2.39 2.84
C ILE A 225 10.24 1.58 2.26
N LYS A 226 11.30 1.38 3.04
CA LYS A 226 12.42 0.52 2.66
C LYS A 226 11.98 -0.92 2.38
N ALA A 227 11.27 -1.55 3.34
CA ALA A 227 10.76 -2.90 3.18
C ALA A 227 9.78 -3.02 2.01
N PHE A 228 8.87 -2.05 1.85
CA PHE A 228 7.97 -1.98 0.70
C PHE A 228 8.75 -1.95 -0.62
N SER A 229 9.76 -1.08 -0.73
CA SER A 229 10.58 -0.95 -1.92
C SER A 229 11.29 -2.26 -2.27
N GLU A 230 11.96 -2.88 -1.31
CA GLU A 230 12.66 -4.17 -1.51
C GLU A 230 11.70 -5.29 -1.93
N HIS A 231 10.50 -5.36 -1.32
CA HIS A 231 9.50 -6.37 -1.67
C HIS A 231 8.98 -6.18 -3.10
N ILE A 232 8.65 -4.94 -3.49
CA ILE A 232 8.21 -4.63 -4.85
C ILE A 232 9.27 -5.01 -5.87
N LEU A 233 10.52 -4.57 -5.66
CA LEU A 233 11.63 -4.83 -6.57
C LEU A 233 11.88 -6.33 -6.74
N HIS A 234 11.87 -7.08 -5.65
CA HIS A 234 12.00 -8.54 -5.70
C HIS A 234 10.85 -9.18 -6.47
N ARG A 235 9.60 -8.89 -6.10
CA ARG A 235 8.43 -9.59 -6.68
C ARG A 235 8.20 -9.27 -8.14
N LEU A 236 8.56 -8.06 -8.58
CA LEU A 236 8.48 -7.65 -9.99
C LEU A 236 9.76 -7.97 -10.77
N ASN A 237 10.75 -8.63 -10.16
CA ASN A 237 12.05 -8.94 -10.74
C ASN A 237 12.71 -7.72 -11.40
N VAL A 238 12.66 -6.58 -10.71
CA VAL A 238 13.23 -5.33 -11.22
C VAL A 238 14.72 -5.33 -10.91
N PRO A 239 15.59 -5.40 -11.93
CA PRO A 239 17.03 -5.40 -11.68
C PRO A 239 17.45 -4.06 -11.07
N GLN A 240 18.18 -4.13 -9.97
CA GLN A 240 18.86 -2.98 -9.39
C GLN A 240 20.32 -3.00 -9.84
N THR A 241 20.61 -2.34 -10.97
CA THR A 241 21.98 -1.89 -11.20
C THR A 241 22.21 -0.75 -10.21
N GLY A 242 23.02 -1.00 -9.19
CA GLY A 242 23.14 -0.14 -7.99
C GLY A 242 23.48 1.32 -8.30
N PRO A 243 23.58 2.18 -7.29
CA PRO A 243 24.17 3.49 -7.49
C PRO A 243 25.60 3.29 -8.01
N HIS A 244 25.85 3.70 -9.25
CA HIS A 244 27.21 3.77 -9.76
C HIS A 244 27.94 4.86 -8.96
N HIS A 245 29.09 4.52 -8.37
CA HIS A 245 29.88 5.51 -7.63
C HIS A 245 30.17 6.72 -8.53
N ASN A 246 29.98 7.93 -8.00
CA ASN A 246 30.18 9.20 -8.70
C ASN A 246 29.29 9.44 -9.94
N LYS A 247 28.15 8.75 -10.04
CA LYS A 247 27.18 8.91 -11.13
C LYS A 247 25.77 9.15 -10.59
N ILE A 248 25.10 10.14 -11.13
CA ILE A 248 23.69 10.44 -10.86
C ILE A 248 22.85 9.84 -11.98
N ARG A 249 22.00 8.85 -11.66
CA ARG A 249 21.05 8.29 -12.62
C ARG A 249 19.87 9.23 -12.80
N VAL A 250 19.63 9.66 -14.04
CA VAL A 250 18.51 10.52 -14.42
C VAL A 250 17.65 9.80 -15.44
N THR A 251 16.38 9.55 -15.11
CA THR A 251 15.41 9.01 -16.07
C THR A 251 14.43 10.09 -16.49
N VAL A 252 14.53 10.53 -17.74
CA VAL A 252 13.62 11.50 -18.34
C VAL A 252 12.38 10.74 -18.83
N LEU A 253 11.23 11.06 -18.24
CA LEU A 253 9.95 10.47 -18.62
C LEU A 253 9.28 11.29 -19.72
N ALA A 254 9.40 10.83 -20.96
CA ALA A 254 8.75 11.41 -22.11
C ALA A 254 7.31 10.90 -22.24
N ARG A 255 6.37 11.81 -22.51
CA ARG A 255 5.01 11.47 -22.92
C ARG A 255 4.92 11.56 -24.43
N ASP A 256 4.25 10.60 -25.05
CA ASP A 256 3.82 10.70 -26.45
C ASP A 256 2.35 11.12 -26.47
N THR A 257 2.08 12.38 -26.15
CA THR A 257 0.72 12.92 -26.09
C THR A 257 0.58 14.20 -26.89
N LEU A 258 -0.64 14.58 -27.29
CA LEU A 258 -0.89 15.83 -28.03
C LEU A 258 -0.49 17.11 -27.25
N TYR A 259 -0.37 17.02 -25.93
CA TYR A 259 -0.10 18.16 -25.04
C TYR A 259 0.94 17.77 -23.97
N ARG A 260 1.59 18.76 -23.34
CA ARG A 260 2.56 18.55 -22.23
C ARG A 260 3.83 17.76 -22.64
N ASN A 261 4.33 18.04 -23.84
CA ASN A 261 5.61 17.53 -24.32
C ASN A 261 6.74 18.50 -23.92
N ILE A 262 7.93 17.96 -23.69
CA ILE A 262 9.14 18.77 -23.51
C ILE A 262 9.57 19.21 -24.92
N LEU A 263 9.42 20.49 -25.24
CA LEU A 263 9.64 21.00 -26.60
C LEU A 263 11.08 20.81 -27.08
N ASN A 264 12.05 20.96 -26.18
CA ASN A 264 13.48 20.80 -26.44
C ASN A 264 14.03 19.48 -25.83
N GLN A 265 13.23 18.42 -25.78
CA GLN A 265 13.59 17.15 -25.13
C GLN A 265 14.93 16.58 -25.62
N GLU A 266 15.15 16.61 -26.93
CA GLU A 266 16.37 16.07 -27.53
C GLU A 266 17.61 16.88 -27.10
N GLU A 267 17.52 18.20 -27.12
CA GLU A 267 18.59 19.10 -26.67
C GLU A 267 18.88 18.91 -25.18
N LEU A 268 17.83 18.83 -24.35
CA LEU A 268 17.94 18.60 -22.91
C LEU A 268 18.62 17.26 -22.60
N VAL A 269 18.17 16.17 -23.23
CA VAL A 269 18.77 14.84 -23.05
C VAL A 269 20.21 14.83 -23.53
N LYS A 270 20.52 15.50 -24.65
CA LYS A 270 21.89 15.62 -25.17
C LYS A 270 22.81 16.39 -24.21
N ALA A 271 22.35 17.52 -23.68
CA ALA A 271 23.08 18.32 -22.72
C ALA A 271 23.35 17.54 -21.41
N MET A 272 22.34 16.84 -20.88
CA MET A 272 22.54 16.01 -19.69
C MET A 272 23.48 14.82 -19.95
N LYS A 273 23.44 14.21 -21.14
CA LYS A 273 24.38 13.12 -21.50
C LYS A 273 25.81 13.59 -21.71
N SER A 274 26.03 14.87 -22.02
CA SER A 274 27.39 15.43 -22.11
C SER A 274 28.04 15.66 -20.75
N ASP A 275 27.27 15.63 -19.66
CA ASP A 275 27.79 15.71 -18.31
C ASP A 275 28.36 14.34 -17.88
N GLY A 276 29.64 14.35 -17.51
CA GLY A 276 30.37 13.15 -17.08
C GLY A 276 29.87 12.54 -15.76
N GLU A 277 29.08 13.27 -14.97
CA GLU A 277 28.49 12.78 -13.72
C GLU A 277 27.09 12.20 -13.92
N LEU A 278 26.43 12.43 -15.06
CA LEU A 278 25.06 11.96 -15.29
C LEU A 278 25.01 10.63 -16.07
N ASP A 279 24.11 9.74 -15.66
CA ASP A 279 23.70 8.54 -16.39
C ASP A 279 22.24 8.68 -16.80
N VAL A 280 22.01 9.10 -18.06
CA VAL A 280 20.70 9.59 -18.51
C VAL A 280 19.99 8.58 -19.40
N SER A 281 18.79 8.18 -19.00
CA SER A 281 17.87 7.37 -19.80
C SER A 281 16.61 8.15 -20.18
N LEU A 282 16.17 8.01 -21.43
CA LEU A 282 14.89 8.57 -21.91
C LEU A 282 13.89 7.42 -22.02
N VAL A 283 12.81 7.48 -21.25
CA VAL A 283 11.76 6.45 -21.26
C VAL A 283 10.46 7.08 -21.75
N LYS A 284 9.95 6.56 -22.86
CA LYS A 284 8.60 6.91 -23.34
C LYS A 284 7.58 6.10 -22.54
N TYR A 285 6.61 6.77 -21.95
CA TYR A 285 5.46 6.11 -21.35
C TYR A 285 4.17 6.63 -21.98
N ASN A 286 3.40 5.70 -22.54
CA ASN A 286 2.09 5.97 -23.11
C ASN A 286 1.06 5.42 -22.13
N ARG A 287 0.05 6.24 -21.82
CA ARG A 287 -0.98 5.91 -20.84
C ARG A 287 -2.13 5.15 -21.49
#